data_AF-A0A957Q7C9-F1
#
_entry.id   AF-A0A957Q7C9-F1
#
_cell.length_a   1.000
_cell.length_b   1.000
_cell.length_c   1.000
_cell.angle_alpha   90.00
_cell.angle_beta   90.00
_cell.angle_gamma   90.00
#
_symmetry.space_group_name_H-M   'P 1'
#
loop_
_entity.id
_entity.type
_entity.pdbx_description
1 polymer ?
#
loop_
_entity_poly.entity_id
_entity_poly.type
_entity_poly.pdbx_seq_one_letter_code
_entity_poly.pdbx_strand_id
1 'polypeptide(L)'
;MNQQRYFPNRSFSWRYLGLTLALGTAIAVSACGGSTLATNTNGAAQPTATEVSASGDVPDNAVFVDYQSKDGGYSVQYVEGWSVKPGDQGGVSITDIDSAEVVELRDAPAGDLTQYVTGTDELQLQSQVQDYKQSGLKTMTVNNQSVVELTYTSTSAPNAVTNKSQ
;
A
#
# COMPACT_ATOMS: atom_id res chain seq x y z
N MET A 1 -17.56 24.34 5.86
CA MET A 1 -18.06 23.15 6.58
C MET A 1 -17.11 22.00 6.30
N ASN A 2 -16.53 21.37 7.33
CA ASN A 2 -15.79 20.12 7.15
C ASN A 2 -16.76 18.94 7.08
N GLN A 3 -16.62 18.11 6.06
CA GLN A 3 -17.29 16.81 5.96
C GLN A 3 -16.24 15.76 5.59
N GLN A 4 -15.56 15.23 6.60
CA GLN A 4 -14.76 14.02 6.43
C GLN A 4 -15.73 12.88 6.13
N ARG A 5 -15.84 12.49 4.86
CA ARG A 5 -16.63 11.33 4.46
C ARG A 5 -15.81 10.07 4.67
N TYR A 6 -16.06 9.48 5.84
CA TYR A 6 -15.69 8.13 6.23
C TYR A 6 -16.08 7.12 5.14
N PHE A 7 -15.09 6.57 4.43
CA PHE A 7 -15.29 5.34 3.68
C PHE A 7 -15.25 4.15 4.67
N PRO A 8 -16.28 3.29 4.70
CA PRO A 8 -16.28 2.13 5.57
C PRO A 8 -15.27 1.10 5.03
N ASN A 9 -14.07 1.13 5.61
CA ASN A 9 -13.11 0.04 5.50
C ASN A 9 -13.83 -1.25 5.94
N ARG A 10 -14.01 -2.22 5.03
CA ARG A 10 -14.67 -3.51 5.35
C ARG A 10 -13.66 -4.44 6.03
N SER A 11 -13.13 -4.01 7.17
CA SER A 11 -12.23 -4.81 8.00
C SER A 11 -12.94 -6.07 8.51
N PHE A 12 -12.47 -7.22 8.07
CA PHE A 12 -13.04 -8.51 8.44
C PHE A 12 -12.51 -8.97 9.80
N SER A 13 -13.00 -8.34 10.87
CA SER A 13 -12.48 -8.53 12.23
C SER A 13 -12.73 -9.94 12.78
N TRP A 14 -11.69 -10.77 12.78
CA TRP A 14 -11.66 -11.98 13.61
C TRP A 14 -11.12 -11.64 15.00
N ARG A 15 -11.99 -11.68 16.01
CA ARG A 15 -11.64 -11.35 17.39
C ARG A 15 -11.03 -12.55 18.11
N TYR A 16 -9.72 -12.51 18.39
CA TYR A 16 -9.11 -13.32 19.45
C TYR A 16 -8.24 -12.49 20.40
N LEU A 17 -7.88 -13.10 21.54
CA LEU A 17 -7.82 -12.45 22.84
C LEU A 17 -6.47 -12.67 23.54
N GLY A 18 -5.91 -11.60 24.14
CA GLY A 18 -4.72 -11.65 25.00
C GLY A 18 -3.42 -11.24 24.28
N LEU A 19 -2.35 -10.83 24.98
CA LEU A 19 -2.21 -10.48 26.41
C LEU A 19 -1.05 -9.47 26.55
N THR A 20 -1.03 -8.67 27.61
CA THR A 20 -0.11 -7.54 27.84
C THR A 20 1.32 -7.90 28.27
N LEU A 21 2.34 -7.12 27.85
CA LEU A 21 3.49 -6.54 28.61
C LEU A 21 4.56 -6.00 27.62
N ALA A 22 5.52 -5.09 27.92
CA ALA A 22 5.57 -3.84 28.71
C ALA A 22 7.01 -3.23 28.63
N LEU A 23 7.15 -1.89 28.70
CA LEU A 23 8.37 -1.09 29.05
C LEU A 23 9.70 -1.30 28.24
N GLY A 24 10.55 -0.30 27.96
CA GLY A 24 10.51 1.16 28.18
C GLY A 24 11.87 1.84 27.84
N THR A 25 11.89 3.19 27.81
CA THR A 25 13.00 4.17 28.13
C THR A 25 14.51 3.86 27.86
N ALA A 26 15.42 4.78 27.48
CA ALA A 26 15.39 6.22 27.10
C ALA A 26 16.81 6.75 26.69
N ILE A 27 16.91 7.99 26.16
CA ILE A 27 18.13 8.88 26.17
C ILE A 27 19.26 8.44 25.18
N ALA A 28 20.15 9.28 24.61
CA ALA A 28 20.68 10.61 24.98
C ALA A 28 20.69 11.71 23.85
N VAL A 29 21.81 12.46 23.70
CA VAL A 29 22.01 13.74 22.98
C VAL A 29 23.47 13.88 22.49
N SER A 30 23.71 14.65 21.40
CA SER A 30 24.83 15.62 21.21
C SER A 30 25.77 15.40 20.02
N ALA A 31 25.83 16.39 19.11
CA ALA A 31 27.07 17.06 18.67
C ALA A 31 26.74 18.27 17.78
N CYS A 32 27.27 19.45 18.11
CA CYS A 32 27.28 20.61 17.21
C CYS A 32 28.59 20.63 16.41
N GLY A 33 28.51 21.01 15.13
CA GLY A 33 29.66 21.26 14.27
C GLY A 33 29.25 22.21 13.17
N GLY A 34 29.87 23.39 13.12
CA GLY A 34 29.53 24.46 12.17
C GLY A 34 30.74 24.98 11.41
N SER A 35 30.45 25.88 10.44
CA SER A 35 31.41 26.56 9.58
C SER A 35 32.01 25.67 8.46
N THR A 36 32.24 26.13 7.21
CA THR A 36 32.16 27.48 6.62
C THR A 36 31.48 27.47 5.24
N LEU A 37 31.02 28.65 4.80
CA LEU A 37 30.42 28.89 3.48
C LEU A 37 31.39 28.61 2.31
N ALA A 38 30.85 28.02 1.24
CA ALA A 38 31.41 28.11 -0.10
C ALA A 38 30.28 28.45 -1.09
N THR A 39 30.00 29.74 -1.25
CA THR A 39 29.10 30.24 -2.29
C THR A 39 29.77 30.11 -3.66
N ASN A 40 29.17 29.37 -4.58
CA ASN A 40 29.49 29.49 -6.01
C ASN A 40 28.25 29.36 -6.92
N THR A 41 27.99 30.46 -7.62
CA THR A 41 27.45 30.54 -8.99
C THR A 41 26.12 29.87 -9.34
N ASN A 42 25.07 30.70 -9.36
CA ASN A 42 24.02 30.78 -10.38
C ASN A 42 23.77 29.54 -11.28
N GLY A 43 23.00 28.59 -10.76
CA GLY A 43 21.99 27.91 -11.57
C GLY A 43 20.62 28.47 -11.18
N ALA A 44 20.00 29.27 -12.04
CA ALA A 44 18.60 29.63 -11.84
C ALA A 44 17.78 28.36 -12.07
N ALA A 45 17.35 27.71 -10.98
CA ALA A 45 16.44 26.58 -11.06
C ALA A 45 15.13 27.06 -11.68
N GLN A 46 14.97 26.80 -12.97
CA GLN A 46 13.72 27.02 -13.67
C GLN A 46 12.66 26.19 -12.93
N PRO A 47 11.57 26.81 -12.42
CA PRO A 47 10.52 26.02 -11.79
C PRO A 47 9.97 25.07 -12.85
N THR A 48 10.21 23.77 -12.66
CA THR A 48 9.49 22.73 -13.39
C THR A 48 8.01 23.02 -13.21
N ALA A 49 7.27 23.08 -14.33
CA ALA A 49 5.84 23.24 -14.28
C ALA A 49 5.27 22.17 -13.35
N THR A 50 4.35 22.56 -12.46
CA THR A 50 3.58 21.59 -11.71
C THR A 50 2.68 20.87 -12.71
N GLU A 51 3.15 19.75 -13.23
CA GLU A 51 2.34 18.79 -13.96
C GLU A 51 1.16 18.42 -13.05
N VAL A 52 -0.04 18.83 -13.46
CA VAL A 52 -1.27 18.47 -12.74
C VAL A 52 -1.74 17.16 -13.32
N SER A 53 -1.23 16.06 -12.76
CA SER A 53 -1.79 14.72 -13.00
C SER A 53 -3.30 14.75 -12.75
N ALA A 54 -4.04 13.91 -13.49
CA ALA A 54 -5.47 13.78 -13.27
C ALA A 54 -5.72 13.39 -11.81
N SER A 55 -6.78 13.90 -11.20
CA SER A 55 -7.11 13.55 -9.81
C SER A 55 -7.30 12.04 -9.67
N GLY A 56 -6.36 11.39 -8.98
CA GLY A 56 -6.27 9.93 -8.82
C GLY A 56 -5.06 9.27 -9.51
N ASP A 57 -4.31 10.01 -10.31
CA ASP A 57 -3.11 9.52 -10.98
C ASP A 57 -1.85 9.92 -10.19
N VAL A 58 -0.91 8.99 -10.06
CA VAL A 58 0.33 9.21 -9.29
C VAL A 58 1.22 10.18 -10.06
N PRO A 59 1.66 11.31 -9.48
CA PRO A 59 2.46 12.27 -10.22
C PRO A 59 3.82 11.70 -10.61
N ASP A 60 4.31 12.00 -11.82
CA ASP A 60 5.58 11.47 -12.38
C ASP A 60 6.81 11.78 -11.50
N ASN A 61 6.72 12.78 -10.62
CA ASN A 61 7.74 13.14 -9.64
C ASN A 61 7.45 12.61 -8.22
N ALA A 62 6.59 11.60 -8.08
CA ALA A 62 6.26 10.97 -6.81
C ALA A 62 7.51 10.50 -6.07
N VAL A 63 7.64 10.92 -4.81
CA VAL A 63 8.65 10.37 -3.90
C VAL A 63 8.12 9.06 -3.37
N PHE A 64 8.83 7.98 -3.66
CA PHE A 64 8.53 6.66 -3.09
C PHE A 64 9.32 6.45 -1.80
N VAL A 65 8.66 5.85 -0.80
CA VAL A 65 9.19 5.55 0.52
C VAL A 65 8.89 4.11 0.92
N ASP A 66 9.76 3.51 1.72
CA ASP A 66 9.63 2.10 2.10
C ASP A 66 8.86 1.94 3.42
N TYR A 67 7.70 1.29 3.36
CA TYR A 67 7.09 0.65 4.52
C TYR A 67 7.85 -0.63 4.84
N GLN A 68 8.33 -0.75 6.09
CA GLN A 68 8.98 -1.95 6.60
C GLN A 68 8.08 -2.61 7.65
N SER A 69 7.61 -3.83 7.39
CA SER A 69 6.83 -4.60 8.36
C SER A 69 7.73 -5.05 9.51
N LYS A 70 7.30 -4.82 10.76
CA LYS A 70 8.07 -5.20 11.95
C LYS A 70 8.10 -6.72 12.16
N ASP A 71 6.94 -7.34 11.93
CA ASP A 71 6.69 -8.74 12.29
C ASP A 71 6.43 -9.62 11.05
N GLY A 72 6.16 -9.01 9.89
CA GLY A 72 5.74 -9.70 8.67
C GLY A 72 6.86 -10.10 7.70
N GLY A 73 8.10 -9.64 7.91
CA GLY A 73 9.24 -10.01 7.06
C GLY A 73 9.20 -9.49 5.62
N TYR A 74 8.35 -8.49 5.32
CA TYR A 74 8.20 -7.88 4.00
C TYR A 74 8.38 -6.36 4.04
N SER A 75 8.67 -5.79 2.87
CA SER A 75 8.71 -4.35 2.61
C SER A 75 7.78 -3.99 1.45
N VAL A 76 7.10 -2.85 1.53
CA VAL A 76 6.32 -2.28 0.42
C VAL A 76 6.83 -0.88 0.15
N GLN A 77 7.16 -0.59 -1.10
CA GLN A 77 7.46 0.76 -1.54
C GLN A 77 6.17 1.45 -1.98
N TYR A 78 5.86 2.61 -1.40
CA TYR A 78 4.61 3.33 -1.62
C TYR A 78 4.85 4.84 -1.76
N VAL A 79 3.87 5.59 -2.26
CA VAL A 79 3.99 7.04 -2.50
C VAL A 79 3.93 7.83 -1.18
N GLU A 80 4.84 8.78 -1.00
CA GLU A 80 4.87 9.67 0.15
C GLU A 80 3.52 10.40 0.36
N GLY A 81 3.07 10.47 1.61
CA GLY A 81 1.82 11.14 1.99
C GLY A 81 0.58 10.24 2.02
N TRP A 82 0.62 9.03 1.45
CA TRP A 82 -0.48 8.07 1.55
C TRP A 82 -0.72 7.62 3.01
N SER A 83 -1.97 7.30 3.34
CA SER A 83 -2.37 6.91 4.69
C SER A 83 -1.99 5.45 4.97
N VAL A 84 -0.94 5.24 5.76
CA VAL A 84 -0.51 3.92 6.25
C VAL A 84 -1.27 3.54 7.52
N LYS A 85 -1.88 2.35 7.54
CA LYS A 85 -2.58 1.77 8.69
C LYS A 85 -2.15 0.31 8.89
N PRO A 86 -1.78 -0.12 10.11
CA PRO A 86 -1.56 -1.54 10.40
C PRO A 86 -2.80 -2.37 10.06
N GLY A 87 -2.60 -3.51 9.41
CA GLY A 87 -3.60 -4.55 9.20
C GLY A 87 -3.51 -5.64 10.27
N ASP A 88 -4.37 -6.66 10.14
CA ASP A 88 -4.31 -7.84 10.99
C ASP A 88 -3.05 -8.69 10.69
N GLN A 89 -2.61 -9.46 11.68
CA GLN A 89 -1.49 -10.42 11.58
C GLN A 89 -0.14 -9.85 11.04
N GLY A 90 0.10 -8.53 11.16
CA GLY A 90 1.32 -7.88 10.65
C GLY A 90 1.22 -7.38 9.20
N GLY A 91 0.01 -7.43 8.62
CA GLY A 91 -0.34 -6.80 7.36
C GLY A 91 -0.35 -5.26 7.43
N VAL A 92 -0.65 -4.63 6.30
CA VAL A 92 -0.74 -3.17 6.17
C VAL A 92 -1.78 -2.79 5.12
N SER A 93 -2.45 -1.66 5.32
CA SER A 93 -3.25 -0.97 4.32
C SER A 93 -2.68 0.42 4.10
N ILE A 94 -2.33 0.73 2.85
CA ILE A 94 -1.74 2.00 2.43
C ILE A 94 -2.70 2.60 1.40
N THR A 95 -3.29 3.76 1.70
CA THR A 95 -4.43 4.29 0.91
C THR A 95 -4.31 5.78 0.63
N ASP A 96 -4.66 6.17 -0.59
CA ASP A 96 -5.02 7.54 -0.96
C ASP A 96 -6.52 7.66 -1.27
N ILE A 97 -6.96 8.74 -1.93
CA ILE A 97 -8.36 9.08 -2.17
C ILE A 97 -9.14 8.06 -3.02
N ASP A 98 -8.49 7.41 -3.98
CA ASP A 98 -9.05 6.41 -4.90
C ASP A 98 -8.13 5.21 -5.18
N SER A 99 -6.93 5.21 -4.59
CA SER A 99 -5.92 4.16 -4.75
C SER A 99 -5.62 3.47 -3.40
N ALA A 100 -5.39 2.16 -3.44
CA ALA A 100 -5.12 1.37 -2.24
C ALA A 100 -4.19 0.19 -2.51
N GLU A 101 -3.21 0.01 -1.65
CA GLU A 101 -2.35 -1.17 -1.56
C GLU A 101 -2.63 -1.87 -0.22
N VAL A 102 -2.80 -3.19 -0.25
CA VAL A 102 -3.11 -3.98 0.95
C VAL A 102 -2.23 -5.24 0.94
N VAL A 103 -1.54 -5.48 2.05
CA VAL A 103 -0.84 -6.74 2.32
C VAL A 103 -1.54 -7.45 3.46
N GLU A 104 -2.00 -8.66 3.20
CA GLU A 104 -2.50 -9.60 4.20
C GLU A 104 -1.49 -10.74 4.38
N LEU A 105 -1.29 -11.19 5.62
CA LEU A 105 -0.47 -12.35 5.94
C LEU A 105 -1.36 -13.51 6.38
N ARG A 106 -1.07 -14.69 5.85
CA ARG A 106 -1.83 -15.93 6.07
C ARG A 106 -0.86 -17.12 6.14
N ASP A 107 -1.29 -18.22 6.73
CA ASP A 107 -0.52 -19.47 6.70
C ASP A 107 -0.33 -19.94 5.25
N ALA A 108 0.88 -20.43 4.93
CA ALA A 108 1.20 -20.87 3.58
C ALA A 108 0.34 -22.10 3.19
N PRO A 109 -0.29 -22.10 1.99
CA PRO A 109 -1.09 -23.22 1.55
C PRO A 109 -0.21 -24.46 1.29
N ALA A 110 -0.75 -25.64 1.59
CA ALA A 110 -0.08 -26.89 1.29
C ALA A 110 -0.22 -27.25 -0.20
N GLY A 111 0.89 -27.58 -0.86
CA GLY A 111 0.92 -28.05 -2.24
C GLY A 111 1.34 -26.99 -3.26
N ASP A 112 0.72 -27.01 -4.44
CA ASP A 112 1.04 -26.09 -5.53
C ASP A 112 0.33 -24.73 -5.35
N LEU A 113 1.12 -23.65 -5.32
CA LEU A 113 0.61 -22.30 -5.10
C LEU A 113 -0.29 -21.80 -6.23
N THR A 114 -0.05 -22.23 -7.48
CA THR A 114 -0.88 -21.84 -8.63
C THR A 114 -2.26 -22.47 -8.51
N GLN A 115 -2.33 -23.77 -8.18
CA GLN A 115 -3.58 -24.47 -7.92
C GLN A 115 -4.36 -23.82 -6.76
N TYR A 116 -3.68 -23.42 -5.69
CA TYR A 116 -4.31 -22.71 -4.57
C TYR A 116 -4.93 -21.38 -5.02
N VAL A 117 -4.18 -20.53 -5.73
CA VAL A 117 -4.66 -19.23 -6.23
C VAL A 117 -5.85 -19.41 -7.17
N THR A 118 -5.77 -20.29 -8.18
CA THR A 118 -6.88 -20.48 -9.13
C THR A 118 -8.08 -21.22 -8.52
N GLY A 119 -7.85 -22.09 -7.53
CA GLY A 119 -8.89 -22.93 -6.93
C GLY A 119 -9.56 -22.34 -5.69
N THR A 120 -8.97 -21.31 -5.09
CA THR A 120 -9.45 -20.70 -3.83
C THR A 120 -9.61 -19.20 -3.98
N ASP A 121 -8.51 -18.46 -4.16
CA ASP A 121 -8.53 -17.00 -4.12
C ASP A 121 -9.29 -16.41 -5.33
N GLU A 122 -9.06 -16.92 -6.53
CA GLU A 122 -9.79 -16.50 -7.74
C GLU A 122 -11.29 -16.80 -7.64
N LEU A 123 -11.69 -17.98 -7.15
CA LEU A 123 -13.11 -18.29 -6.95
C LEU A 123 -13.77 -17.39 -5.90
N GLN A 124 -13.03 -17.02 -4.86
CA GLN A 124 -13.50 -16.02 -3.90
C GLN A 124 -13.69 -14.66 -4.57
N LEU A 125 -12.70 -14.17 -5.34
CA LEU A 125 -12.79 -12.91 -6.08
C LEU A 125 -13.98 -12.89 -7.05
N GLN A 126 -14.16 -13.95 -7.85
CA GLN A 126 -15.31 -14.10 -8.75
C GLN A 126 -16.67 -14.00 -8.04
N SER A 127 -16.75 -14.37 -6.75
CA SER A 127 -17.98 -14.29 -5.95
C SER A 127 -18.19 -12.95 -5.22
N GLN A 128 -17.14 -12.14 -5.05
CA GLN A 128 -17.14 -10.94 -4.20
C GLN A 128 -16.92 -9.64 -4.96
N VAL A 129 -16.30 -9.69 -6.13
CA VAL A 129 -15.89 -8.53 -6.93
C VAL A 129 -16.90 -8.27 -8.06
N GLN A 130 -17.46 -7.07 -8.11
CA GLN A 130 -18.38 -6.66 -9.16
C GLN A 130 -17.68 -6.62 -10.53
N ASP A 131 -18.30 -7.23 -11.54
CA ASP A 131 -17.82 -7.31 -12.92
C ASP A 131 -16.38 -7.86 -13.04
N TYR A 132 -15.99 -8.78 -12.15
CA TYR A 132 -14.69 -9.47 -12.19
C TYR A 132 -14.37 -10.00 -13.59
N LYS A 133 -13.20 -9.65 -14.10
CA LYS A 133 -12.59 -10.24 -15.29
C LYS A 133 -11.11 -10.46 -15.06
N GLN A 134 -10.69 -11.72 -15.05
CA GLN A 134 -9.27 -12.07 -15.08
C GLN A 134 -8.63 -11.50 -16.35
N SER A 135 -7.49 -10.84 -16.19
CA SER A 135 -6.68 -10.26 -17.28
C SER A 135 -5.28 -10.86 -17.36
N GLY A 136 -4.81 -11.57 -16.32
CA GLY A 136 -3.53 -12.28 -16.33
C GLY A 136 -3.39 -13.28 -15.18
N LEU A 137 -2.58 -14.32 -15.40
CA LEU A 137 -2.06 -15.21 -14.37
C LEU A 137 -0.61 -15.56 -14.73
N LYS A 138 0.32 -15.33 -13.81
CA LYS A 138 1.76 -15.51 -14.06
C LYS A 138 2.49 -16.01 -12.82
N THR A 139 3.27 -17.08 -12.97
CA THR A 139 4.23 -17.51 -11.96
C THR A 139 5.56 -16.79 -12.16
N MET A 140 6.18 -16.33 -11.08
CA MET A 140 7.49 -15.70 -11.09
C MET A 140 8.31 -16.09 -9.85
N THR A 141 9.52 -15.56 -9.73
CA THR A 141 10.40 -15.80 -8.59
C THR A 141 10.88 -14.47 -8.00
N VAL A 142 10.67 -14.28 -6.70
CA VAL A 142 11.13 -13.12 -5.94
C VAL A 142 11.99 -13.65 -4.79
N ASN A 143 13.24 -13.20 -4.66
CA ASN A 143 14.17 -13.65 -3.61
C ASN A 143 14.24 -15.19 -3.46
N ASN A 144 14.32 -15.91 -4.59
CA ASN A 144 14.31 -17.38 -4.68
C ASN A 144 13.02 -18.08 -4.16
N GLN A 145 11.94 -17.34 -3.89
CA GLN A 145 10.61 -17.86 -3.56
C GLN A 145 9.70 -17.82 -4.80
N SER A 146 8.88 -18.84 -5.00
CA SER A 146 7.84 -18.85 -6.03
C SER A 146 6.69 -17.92 -5.64
N VAL A 147 6.28 -17.06 -6.57
CA VAL A 147 5.17 -16.11 -6.42
C VAL A 147 4.20 -16.31 -7.59
N VAL A 148 2.91 -16.16 -7.34
CA VAL A 148 1.85 -16.18 -8.36
C VAL A 148 1.17 -14.81 -8.38
N GLU A 149 1.21 -14.16 -9.53
CA GLU A 149 0.53 -12.90 -9.83
C GLU A 149 -0.79 -13.21 -10.55
N LEU A 150 -1.92 -12.84 -9.96
CA LEU A 150 -3.24 -12.87 -10.56
C LEU A 150 -3.69 -11.42 -10.83
N THR A 151 -3.88 -11.07 -12.10
CA THR A 151 -4.35 -9.74 -12.51
C THR A 151 -5.81 -9.83 -12.92
N TYR A 152 -6.64 -8.88 -12.47
CA TYR A 152 -8.04 -8.77 -12.87
C TYR A 152 -8.46 -7.30 -13.00
N THR A 153 -9.60 -7.07 -13.66
CA THR A 153 -10.31 -5.78 -13.68
C THR A 153 -11.68 -5.92 -13.01
N SER A 154 -12.17 -4.84 -12.44
CA SER A 154 -13.49 -4.75 -11.79
C SER A 154 -14.05 -3.35 -11.89
N THR A 155 -15.38 -3.21 -11.95
CA THR A 155 -16.03 -1.89 -11.95
C THR A 155 -15.83 -1.20 -10.59
N SER A 156 -15.30 0.03 -10.63
CA SER A 156 -15.09 0.87 -9.45
C SER A 156 -16.39 1.33 -8.80
N ALA A 157 -16.35 1.61 -7.49
CA ALA A 157 -17.46 2.25 -6.80
C ALA A 157 -17.73 3.65 -7.38
N PRO A 158 -19.00 4.11 -7.50
CA PRO A 158 -19.30 5.42 -8.07
C PRO A 158 -18.57 6.55 -7.33
N ASN A 159 -17.85 7.38 -8.08
CA ASN A 159 -17.17 8.55 -7.53
C ASN A 159 -18.18 9.47 -6.82
N ALA A 160 -17.91 9.80 -5.55
CA ALA A 160 -18.88 10.47 -4.66
C ALA A 160 -19.25 11.92 -5.05
N VAL A 161 -18.62 12.49 -6.07
CA VAL A 161 -18.91 13.83 -6.63
C VAL A 161 -19.59 13.72 -7.99
N THR A 162 -19.16 12.78 -8.86
CA THR A 162 -19.64 12.68 -10.24
C THR A 162 -20.66 11.58 -10.48
N ASN A 163 -20.86 10.66 -9.53
CA ASN A 163 -21.67 9.43 -9.63
C ASN A 163 -21.30 8.52 -10.82
N LYS A 164 -20.08 8.61 -11.35
CA LYS A 164 -19.57 7.75 -12.41
C LYS A 164 -18.72 6.62 -11.84
N SER A 165 -18.84 5.44 -12.44
CA SER A 165 -17.91 4.33 -12.29
C SER A 165 -17.12 4.16 -13.59
N GLN A 166 -15.93 3.58 -13.45
CA GLN A 166 -15.03 3.11 -14.51
C GLN A 166 -14.71 1.63 -14.26
#